data_AF-A0A495ZND9-F1
#
_entry.id   AF-A0A495ZND9-F1
#
_cell.length_a   1.000
_cell.length_b   1.000
_cell.length_c   1.000
_cell.angle_alpha   90.00
_cell.angle_beta   90.00
_cell.angle_gamma   90.00
#
_symmetry.space_group_name_H-M   'P 1'
#
loop_
_entity.id
_entity.type
_entity.pdbx_description
1 polymer ?
#
loop_
_entity_poly.entity_id
_entity_poly.type
_entity_poly.pdbx_seq_one_letter_code
_entity_poly.pdbx_strand_id
1 'polypeptide(L)'
;MVIEASYLTTTSSGQGDKAKTEVAVSKLITKHYPNAHFWGFVDGIGWYVRKKDLERIVGAFEDVFTLKEAELKRFSESLTAILG
;
A
#
# COMPACT_ATOMS: atom_id res chain seq x y z
N MET A 1 12.13 -14.17 -4.59
CA MET A 1 11.31 -13.31 -3.71
C MET A 1 10.66 -12.25 -4.57
N VAL A 2 9.37 -11.98 -4.36
CA VAL A 2 8.61 -11.00 -5.15
C VAL A 2 8.05 -9.96 -4.19
N ILE A 3 8.25 -8.69 -4.50
CA ILE A 3 7.66 -7.56 -3.78
C ILE A 3 6.87 -6.79 -4.82
N GLU A 4 5.55 -6.70 -4.64
CA GLU A 4 4.66 -5.86 -5.42
C GLU A 4 4.40 -4.57 -4.65
N ALA A 5 4.50 -3.42 -5.31
CA ALA A 5 4.27 -2.12 -4.69
C ALA A 5 3.31 -1.26 -5.51
N SER A 6 2.25 -0.76 -4.86
CA SER A 6 1.29 0.18 -5.46
C SER A 6 1.53 1.59 -4.95
N TYR A 7 1.60 2.58 -5.85
CA TYR A 7 1.62 4.00 -5.48
C TYR A 7 0.26 4.66 -5.74
N LEU A 8 -0.31 5.24 -4.69
CA LEU A 8 -1.66 5.76 -4.66
C LEU A 8 -1.68 7.26 -4.37
N THR A 9 -1.84 8.02 -5.46
CA THR A 9 -2.10 9.45 -5.38
C THR A 9 -3.58 9.71 -5.07
N THR A 10 -3.81 10.62 -4.13
CA THR A 10 -5.10 11.26 -3.89
C THR A 10 -5.54 11.97 -5.15
N THR A 11 -6.76 11.67 -5.56
CA THR A 11 -7.50 12.42 -6.57
C THR A 11 -8.89 12.71 -6.03
N SER A 12 -9.52 13.82 -6.45
CA SER A 12 -10.88 14.18 -6.01
C SER A 12 -11.94 13.15 -6.42
N SER A 13 -11.66 12.33 -7.44
CA SER A 13 -12.49 11.24 -7.93
C SER A 13 -11.80 9.87 -7.76
N GLY A 14 -12.58 8.81 -7.58
CA GLY A 14 -12.11 7.42 -7.72
C GLY A 14 -11.35 6.81 -6.54
N GLN A 15 -11.16 7.50 -5.41
CA GLN A 15 -10.46 6.93 -4.24
C GLN A 15 -11.14 5.66 -3.69
N GLY A 16 -12.48 5.62 -3.69
CA GLY A 16 -13.22 4.43 -3.26
C GLY A 16 -13.04 3.24 -4.21
N ASP A 17 -12.92 3.49 -5.50
CA ASP A 17 -12.71 2.43 -6.49
C ASP A 17 -11.26 1.95 -6.49
N LYS A 18 -10.29 2.86 -6.33
CA LYS A 18 -8.88 2.51 -6.02
C LYS A 18 -8.82 1.56 -4.82
N ALA A 19 -9.51 1.89 -3.73
CA ALA A 19 -9.54 1.03 -2.54
C ALA A 19 -10.10 -0.37 -2.80
N LYS A 20 -11.19 -0.49 -3.56
CA LYS A 20 -11.73 -1.81 -3.93
C LYS A 20 -10.77 -2.60 -4.81
N THR A 21 -10.10 -1.93 -5.75
CA THR A 21 -9.12 -2.54 -6.64
C THR A 21 -7.96 -3.11 -5.86
N GLU A 22 -7.32 -2.34 -4.97
CA GLU A 22 -6.18 -2.84 -4.18
C GLU A 22 -6.58 -4.02 -3.28
N VAL A 23 -7.80 -4.00 -2.70
CA VAL A 23 -8.31 -5.16 -1.94
C VAL A 23 -8.47 -6.40 -2.83
N ALA A 24 -8.91 -6.24 -4.08
CA ALA A 24 -9.00 -7.34 -5.02
C ALA A 24 -7.62 -7.86 -5.43
N VAL A 25 -6.67 -6.96 -5.68
CA VAL A 25 -5.27 -7.30 -6.01
C VAL A 25 -4.62 -8.04 -4.85
N SER A 26 -4.78 -7.56 -3.62
CA SER A 26 -4.31 -8.22 -2.40
C SER A 26 -4.76 -9.68 -2.33
N LYS A 27 -6.06 -9.94 -2.54
CA LYS A 27 -6.61 -11.31 -2.59
C LYS A 27 -5.99 -12.17 -3.69
N LEU A 28 -5.69 -11.59 -4.85
CA LEU A 28 -5.06 -12.30 -5.96
C LEU A 28 -3.60 -12.62 -5.66
N ILE A 29 -2.84 -11.67 -5.11
CA ILE A 29 -1.45 -11.86 -4.70
C ILE A 29 -1.37 -12.94 -3.63
N THR A 30 -2.17 -12.86 -2.56
CA THR A 30 -2.20 -13.89 -1.52
C THR A 30 -2.53 -15.27 -2.08
N LYS A 31 -3.44 -15.35 -3.06
CA LYS A 31 -3.85 -16.62 -3.68
C LYS A 31 -2.78 -17.23 -4.57
N HIS A 32 -2.11 -16.42 -5.39
CA HIS A 32 -1.22 -16.90 -6.46
C HIS A 32 0.26 -16.83 -6.09
N TYR A 33 0.62 -15.93 -5.18
CA TYR A 33 1.98 -15.66 -4.74
C TYR A 33 2.01 -15.50 -3.20
N PRO A 34 1.72 -16.55 -2.42
CA PRO A 34 1.57 -16.46 -0.96
C PRO A 34 2.84 -16.03 -0.21
N ASN A 35 4.00 -16.07 -0.86
CA ASN A 35 5.29 -15.62 -0.31
C ASN A 35 5.72 -14.26 -0.87
N ALA A 36 4.83 -13.54 -1.58
CA ALA A 36 5.09 -12.20 -2.06
C ALA A 36 4.66 -11.16 -1.02
N HIS A 37 5.43 -10.09 -0.90
CA HIS A 37 5.03 -8.93 -0.11
C HIS A 37 4.23 -7.96 -0.97
N PHE A 38 3.17 -7.38 -0.40
CA PHE A 38 2.36 -6.38 -1.08
C PHE A 38 2.31 -5.07 -0.29
N TRP A 39 2.97 -4.04 -0.80
CA TRP A 39 3.19 -2.78 -0.10
C TRP A 39 2.52 -1.60 -0.78
N GLY A 40 1.91 -0.72 0.03
CA GLY A 40 1.26 0.48 -0.44
C GLY A 40 2.09 1.72 -0.19
N PHE A 41 2.17 2.62 -1.15
CA PHE A 41 2.64 3.99 -0.95
C PHE A 41 1.46 4.95 -1.10
N VAL A 42 1.18 5.75 -0.07
CA VAL A 42 0.08 6.73 -0.09
C VAL A 42 0.63 8.15 0.08
N ASP A 43 0.08 9.09 -0.67
CA ASP A 43 0.49 10.50 -0.67
C ASP A 43 -0.04 11.33 0.53
N GLY A 44 -0.84 10.73 1.40
CA GLY A 44 -1.18 11.29 2.71
C GLY A 44 -2.49 12.08 2.75
N ILE A 45 -2.42 13.41 2.95
CA ILE A 45 -3.51 14.27 3.48
C ILE A 45 -4.87 14.12 2.76
N GLY A 46 -4.85 13.77 1.48
CA GLY A 46 -6.05 13.58 0.70
C GLY A 46 -6.82 12.29 0.99
N TRP A 47 -6.17 11.29 1.59
CA TRP A 47 -6.83 10.13 2.19
C TRP A 47 -7.35 10.43 3.60
N TYR A 48 -6.69 11.32 4.34
CA TYR A 48 -7.10 11.69 5.70
C TYR A 48 -8.50 12.31 5.76
N VAL A 49 -8.87 13.11 4.74
CA VAL A 49 -10.22 13.69 4.62
C VAL A 49 -11.31 12.64 4.29
N ARG A 50 -10.92 11.41 3.93
CA ARG A 50 -11.82 10.27 3.66
C ARG A 50 -11.42 9.04 4.48
N LYS A 51 -11.50 9.16 5.80
CA LYS A 51 -11.08 8.15 6.79
C LYS A 51 -11.50 6.70 6.45
N LYS A 52 -12.74 6.46 6.02
CA LYS A 52 -13.22 5.11 5.65
C LYS A 52 -12.51 4.52 4.43
N ASP A 53 -12.13 5.35 3.46
CA ASP A 53 -11.40 4.88 2.29
C ASP A 53 -9.91 4.70 2.61
N LEU A 54 -9.36 5.53 3.50
CA LEU A 54 -8.03 5.33 4.07
C LEU A 54 -7.95 4.00 4.87
N GLU A 55 -8.94 3.70 5.71
CA GLU A 55 -8.99 2.42 6.43
C GLU A 55 -8.98 1.22 5.48
N ARG A 56 -9.77 1.31 4.38
CA ARG A 56 -9.81 0.26 3.35
C ARG A 56 -8.49 0.09 2.61
N ILE A 57 -7.85 1.21 2.25
CA ILE A 57 -6.60 1.16 1.50
C ILE A 57 -5.46 0.63 2.38
N VAL A 58 -5.40 1.06 3.65
CA VAL A 58 -4.42 0.56 4.60
C VAL A 58 -4.62 -0.94 4.87
N GLY A 59 -5.87 -1.40 4.94
CA GLY A 59 -6.17 -2.82 5.07
C GLY A 59 -5.97 -3.67 3.82
N ALA A 60 -5.68 -3.08 2.66
CA ALA A 60 -5.40 -3.82 1.43
C ALA A 60 -3.96 -4.31 1.36
N PHE A 61 -3.03 -3.60 1.99
CA PHE A 61 -1.60 -3.87 1.95
C PHE A 61 -1.13 -4.57 3.22
N GLU A 62 0.00 -5.27 3.10
CA GLU A 62 0.72 -5.80 4.25
C GLU A 62 1.36 -4.69 5.07
N ASP A 63 1.90 -3.68 4.38
CA ASP A 63 2.48 -2.48 4.97
C ASP A 63 2.20 -1.27 4.07
N VAL A 64 2.13 -0.09 4.68
CA VAL A 64 1.87 1.17 4.00
C VAL A 64 2.88 2.23 4.38
N PHE A 65 3.50 2.81 3.37
CA PHE A 65 4.48 3.88 3.50
C PHE A 65 3.90 5.20 2.98
N THR A 66 4.49 6.30 3.42
CA THR A 66 4.29 7.62 2.81
C THR A 66 5.60 8.11 2.23
N LEU A 67 5.57 9.19 1.45
CA LEU A 67 6.79 9.81 0.92
C LEU A 67 7.52 10.70 1.93
N LYS A 68 7.16 10.64 3.21
CA LYS A 68 7.93 11.28 4.29
C LYS A 68 9.27 10.55 4.45
N GLU A 69 10.33 11.30 4.68
CA GLU A 69 11.69 10.76 4.84
C GLU A 69 11.79 9.61 5.85
N ALA A 70 11.12 9.74 7.00
CA ALA A 70 11.09 8.68 8.02
C ALA A 70 10.45 7.36 7.51
N GLU A 71 9.39 7.45 6.70
CA GLU A 71 8.73 6.28 6.10
C GLU A 71 9.56 5.68 4.97
N LEU A 72 10.28 6.51 4.19
CA LEU A 72 11.23 6.03 3.19
C LEU A 72 12.42 5.30 3.82
N LYS A 73 12.88 5.78 4.99
CA LYS A 73 13.91 5.09 5.78
C LYS A 73 13.37 3.74 6.29
N ARG A 74 12.16 3.71 6.84
CA ARG A 74 11.49 2.49 7.29
C ARG A 74 11.32 1.48 6.15
N PHE A 75 10.92 1.95 4.97
CA PHE A 75 10.83 1.12 3.76
C PHE A 75 12.19 0.51 3.39
N SER A 76 13.26 1.32 3.38
CA SER A 76 14.62 0.85 3.07
C SER A 76 15.09 -0.21 4.08
N GLU A 77 14.81 -0.01 5.37
CA GLU A 77 15.13 -0.95 6.44
C GLU A 77 14.34 -2.27 6.27
N SER A 78 13.03 -2.19 6.02
CA SER A 78 12.19 -3.37 5.73
C SER A 78 12.68 -4.13 4.50
N LEU A 79 13.01 -3.42 3.42
CA LEU A 79 13.53 -4.02 2.19
C LEU A 79 14.87 -4.72 2.44
N THR A 80 15.76 -4.10 3.20
CA THR A 80 17.07 -4.68 3.56
C THR A 80 16.89 -5.95 4.42
N ALA A 81 15.98 -5.93 5.38
CA ALA A 81 15.69 -7.08 6.24
C ALA A 81 15.10 -8.28 5.48
N ILE A 82 14.48 -8.03 4.33
CA ILE A 82 13.85 -9.05 3.49
C ILE A 82 14.83 -9.58 2.42
N LEU A 83 15.74 -8.74 1.92
CA LEU A 83 16.73 -9.11 0.91
C LEU A 83 18.04 -9.67 1.48
N GLY A 84 18.41 -9.28 2.70
CA GLY A 84 19.62 -9.75 3.40
C GLY A 84 19.41 -11.06 4.13
#